data_AF-A0A086A8L7-F1
#
_entry.id   AF-A0A086A8L7-F1
#
_cell.length_a   1.000
_cell.length_b   1.000
_cell.length_c   1.000
_cell.angle_alpha   90.00
_cell.angle_beta   90.00
_cell.angle_gamma   90.00
#
_symmetry.space_group_name_H-M   'P 1'
#
loop_
_entity.id
_entity.type
_entity.pdbx_description
1 polymer ?
#
loop_
_entity_poly.entity_id
_entity_poly.type
_entity_poly.pdbx_seq_one_letter_code
_entity_poly.pdbx_strand_id
1 'polypeptide(L)'
;MMKNFKTLMLFALTLFMFGCRTELTNDAETNLTQSDFRKIIKLKDASAFKNYLKEIKNNPSHTYSKNEDIFSSLSDEAIVTVISQHNVTSYSTVIKHLDRSSDVLVYSVDNENKSIGFTAQYKPAGLNKKLSY
;
A
#
# COMPACT_ATOMS: atom_id res chain seq x y z
N MET A 1 -31.38 64.63 2.08
CA MET A 1 -30.18 63.97 2.64
C MET A 1 -30.34 62.45 2.54
N MET A 2 -30.30 61.87 1.33
CA MET A 2 -30.42 60.41 1.13
C MET A 2 -29.84 59.92 -0.21
N LYS A 3 -28.93 60.70 -0.81
CA LYS A 3 -28.32 60.39 -2.12
C LYS A 3 -26.95 59.73 -1.98
N ASN A 4 -26.33 59.83 -0.81
CA ASN A 4 -24.96 59.40 -0.54
C ASN A 4 -24.90 58.01 0.14
N PHE A 5 -26.03 57.48 0.62
CA PHE A 5 -26.10 56.14 1.20
C PHE A 5 -26.06 55.04 0.13
N LYS A 6 -26.63 55.31 -1.05
CA LYS A 6 -26.63 54.34 -2.16
C LYS A 6 -25.22 54.09 -2.69
N THR A 7 -24.40 55.15 -2.80
CA THR A 7 -23.00 55.03 -3.20
C THR A 7 -22.15 54.36 -2.13
N LEU A 8 -22.41 54.64 -0.84
CA LEU A 8 -21.73 53.97 0.28
C LEU A 8 -22.06 52.47 0.31
N MET A 9 -23.32 52.10 0.10
CA MET A 9 -23.76 50.71 0.05
C MET A 9 -23.19 49.97 -1.17
N LEU A 10 -23.05 50.65 -2.31
CA LEU A 10 -22.42 50.10 -3.51
C LEU A 10 -20.90 49.88 -3.32
N PHE A 11 -20.22 50.77 -2.59
CA PHE A 11 -18.82 50.62 -2.24
C PHE A 11 -18.59 49.47 -1.24
N ALA A 12 -19.48 49.32 -0.26
CA ALA A 12 -19.45 48.20 0.68
C ALA A 12 -19.69 46.86 -0.02
N LEU A 13 -20.62 46.80 -0.99
CA LEU A 13 -20.92 45.59 -1.75
C LEU A 13 -19.76 45.17 -2.66
N THR A 14 -19.08 46.14 -3.29
CA THR A 14 -17.90 45.85 -4.12
C THR A 14 -16.71 45.39 -3.27
N LEU A 15 -16.46 46.01 -2.11
CA LEU A 15 -15.45 45.54 -1.15
C LEU A 15 -15.76 44.14 -0.62
N PHE A 16 -17.03 43.80 -0.38
CA PHE A 16 -17.44 42.45 0.02
C PHE A 16 -17.19 41.42 -1.09
N MET A 17 -17.48 41.77 -2.34
CA MET A 17 -17.23 40.90 -3.50
C MET A 17 -15.73 40.72 -3.80
N PHE A 18 -14.87 41.71 -3.48
CA PHE A 18 -13.42 41.58 -3.57
C PHE A 18 -12.80 40.87 -2.34
N GLY A 19 -13.46 40.92 -1.18
CA GLY A 19 -13.07 40.20 0.05
C GLY A 19 -13.48 38.72 0.06
N CYS A 20 -14.46 38.34 -0.76
CA CYS A 20 -14.83 36.95 -1.03
C CYS A 20 -14.11 36.39 -2.26
N ARG A 21 -12.80 36.63 -2.39
CA ARG A 21 -11.95 35.53 -2.86
C ARG A 21 -11.86 34.58 -1.67
N THR A 22 -12.83 33.68 -1.55
CA THR A 22 -12.41 32.33 -1.18
C THR A 22 -11.39 32.00 -2.24
N GLU A 23 -10.11 31.95 -1.86
CA GLU A 23 -9.29 30.90 -2.40
C GLU A 23 -10.18 29.68 -2.27
N LEU A 24 -10.75 29.28 -3.41
CA LEU A 24 -10.90 27.88 -3.68
C LEU A 24 -9.48 27.39 -3.43
N THR A 25 -9.18 27.02 -2.19
CA THR A 25 -8.43 25.81 -1.92
C THR A 25 -9.23 24.76 -2.67
N ASN A 26 -9.06 24.75 -4.01
CA ASN A 26 -8.60 23.55 -4.64
C ASN A 26 -7.66 22.99 -3.59
N ASP A 27 -8.03 21.83 -3.09
CA ASP A 27 -7.10 20.74 -3.04
C ASP A 27 -6.25 20.76 -4.33
N ALA A 28 -5.37 21.76 -4.48
CA ALA A 28 -3.99 21.53 -4.82
C ALA A 28 -3.62 20.63 -3.64
N GLU A 29 -3.86 19.33 -3.80
CA GLU A 29 -2.79 18.51 -4.34
C GLU A 29 -1.52 19.11 -3.76
N THR A 30 -1.39 18.93 -2.45
CA THR A 30 -0.14 18.43 -1.96
C THR A 30 0.16 17.17 -2.78
N ASN A 31 0.60 17.39 -4.02
CA ASN A 31 1.87 16.91 -4.52
C ASN A 31 2.96 17.40 -3.55
N LEU A 32 2.81 17.09 -2.24
CA LEU A 32 3.83 16.43 -1.50
C LEU A 32 4.24 15.33 -2.46
N THR A 33 5.33 15.58 -3.15
CA THR A 33 6.21 14.53 -3.63
C THR A 33 6.54 13.68 -2.42
N GLN A 34 5.58 12.88 -1.94
CA GLN A 34 5.83 11.72 -1.12
C GLN A 34 6.54 10.83 -2.11
N SER A 35 7.87 10.99 -2.17
CA SER A 35 8.70 10.23 -3.10
C SER A 35 8.35 8.78 -2.87
N ASP A 36 7.71 8.14 -3.85
CA ASP A 36 7.37 6.73 -3.79
C ASP A 36 8.64 5.98 -3.42
N PHE A 37 8.74 5.57 -2.16
CA PHE A 37 9.98 5.04 -1.64
C PHE A 37 9.95 3.54 -1.84
N ARG A 38 10.63 3.11 -2.90
CA ARG A 38 10.85 1.70 -3.19
C ARG A 38 12.26 1.31 -2.80
N LYS A 39 12.39 0.26 -1.99
CA LYS A 39 13.69 -0.38 -1.71
C LYS A 39 13.58 -1.90 -1.77
N ILE A 40 14.72 -2.52 -1.99
CA ILE A 40 14.89 -3.97 -1.92
C ILE A 40 15.79 -4.25 -0.73
N ILE A 41 15.30 -5.06 0.21
CA ILE A 41 16.03 -5.45 1.42
C ILE A 41 15.96 -6.97 1.59
N LYS A 42 16.74 -7.50 2.52
CA LYS A 42 16.65 -8.92 2.91
C LYS A 42 15.57 -9.11 3.95
N LEU A 43 14.99 -10.32 4.03
CA LEU A 43 13.95 -10.63 5.00
C LEU A 43 14.39 -10.38 6.44
N LYS A 44 15.66 -10.65 6.77
CA LYS A 44 16.23 -10.34 8.10
C LYS A 44 16.15 -8.87 8.49
N ASP A 45 16.15 -7.97 7.51
CA ASP A 45 16.08 -6.52 7.72
C ASP A 45 14.62 -5.99 7.68
N ALA A 46 13.66 -6.85 7.32
CA ALA A 46 12.24 -6.53 7.19
C ALA A 46 11.45 -6.96 8.44
N SER A 47 11.77 -6.39 9.62
CA SER A 47 11.23 -6.83 10.92
C SER A 47 9.70 -6.95 10.98
N ALA A 48 8.98 -5.92 10.51
CA ALA A 48 7.50 -5.93 10.48
C ALA A 48 6.94 -7.09 9.65
N PHE A 49 7.52 -7.33 8.47
CA PHE A 49 7.12 -8.43 7.61
C PHE A 49 7.46 -9.80 8.22
N LYS A 50 8.64 -9.94 8.84
CA LYS A 50 9.05 -11.16 9.54
C LYS A 50 8.12 -11.50 10.71
N ASN A 51 7.62 -10.49 11.43
CA ASN A 51 6.64 -10.70 12.50
C ASN A 51 5.30 -11.17 11.95
N TYR A 52 4.79 -10.53 10.90
CA TYR A 52 3.59 -11.00 10.19
C TYR A 52 3.71 -12.46 9.75
N LEU A 53 4.84 -12.84 9.14
CA LEU A 53 5.09 -14.24 8.72
C LEU A 53 5.09 -15.24 9.88
N LYS A 54 5.56 -14.83 11.07
CA LYS A 54 5.50 -15.67 12.28
C LYS A 54 4.07 -15.81 12.80
N GLU A 55 3.31 -14.72 12.79
CA GLU A 55 1.92 -14.70 13.27
C GLU A 55 1.03 -15.62 12.42
N ILE A 56 1.12 -15.53 11.10
CA ILE A 56 0.35 -16.40 10.20
C ILE A 56 0.75 -17.87 10.30
N LYS A 57 2.03 -18.17 10.61
CA LYS A 57 2.50 -19.53 10.87
C LYS A 57 1.91 -20.10 12.16
N ASN A 58 1.85 -19.29 13.21
CA ASN A 58 1.39 -19.70 14.54
C ASN A 58 -0.14 -19.70 14.67
N ASN A 59 -0.85 -18.96 13.81
CA ASN A 59 -2.30 -18.86 13.83
C ASN A 59 -2.86 -19.14 12.42
N PRO A 60 -2.87 -20.41 11.98
CA PRO A 60 -3.43 -20.79 10.69
C PRO A 60 -4.95 -20.62 10.73
N SER A 61 -5.43 -19.40 10.45
CA SER A 61 -6.84 -19.20 10.14
C SER A 61 -7.22 -20.03 8.90
N HIS A 62 -8.50 -20.36 8.77
CA HIS A 62 -9.08 -21.29 7.79
C HIS A 62 -8.78 -21.02 6.29
N THR A 63 -8.00 -19.99 5.96
CA THR A 63 -7.56 -19.67 4.60
C THR A 63 -6.30 -20.45 4.18
N TYR A 64 -5.49 -20.93 5.14
CA TYR A 64 -4.27 -21.68 4.85
C TYR A 64 -4.51 -23.18 5.01
N SER A 65 -4.40 -23.92 3.91
CA SER A 65 -4.37 -25.38 3.93
C SER A 65 -3.21 -25.83 4.83
N LYS A 66 -3.54 -26.62 5.85
CA LYS A 66 -2.66 -27.19 6.88
C LYS A 66 -1.41 -27.93 6.36
N ASN A 67 -1.29 -28.15 5.05
CA ASN A 67 -0.47 -29.21 4.49
C ASN A 67 0.84 -28.74 3.85
N GLU A 68 1.06 -27.45 3.64
CA GLU A 68 2.33 -26.96 3.11
C GLU A 68 2.78 -25.76 3.95
N ASP A 69 3.87 -25.92 4.70
CA ASP A 69 4.56 -24.83 5.41
C ASP A 69 5.25 -23.96 4.35
N ILE A 70 4.45 -23.23 3.55
CA ILE A 70 4.90 -22.34 2.46
C ILE A 70 6.00 -21.41 2.97
N PHE A 71 5.90 -20.99 4.24
CA PHE A 71 6.84 -20.10 4.92
C PHE A 71 8.14 -20.77 5.35
N SER A 72 8.22 -22.11 5.48
CA SER A 72 9.47 -22.81 5.82
C SER A 72 10.58 -22.62 4.78
N SER A 73 10.20 -22.32 3.54
CA SER A 73 11.14 -22.09 2.43
C SER A 73 11.77 -20.69 2.43
N LEU A 74 11.25 -19.75 3.23
CA LEU A 74 11.74 -18.38 3.30
C LEU A 74 12.97 -18.28 4.22
N SER A 75 14.14 -18.22 3.59
CA SER A 75 15.38 -17.90 4.31
C SER A 75 15.43 -16.43 4.73
N ASP A 76 16.23 -16.11 5.75
CA ASP A 76 16.51 -14.73 6.18
C ASP A 76 17.20 -13.87 5.09
N GLU A 77 17.78 -14.52 4.08
CA GLU A 77 18.39 -13.88 2.91
C GLU A 77 17.40 -13.66 1.76
N ALA A 78 16.13 -14.05 1.91
CA ALA A 78 15.10 -13.85 0.90
C ALA A 78 14.92 -12.37 0.58
N ILE A 79 14.68 -12.08 -0.70
CA ILE A 79 14.51 -10.71 -1.19
C ILE A 79 13.10 -10.22 -0.84
N VAL A 80 13.03 -9.06 -0.21
CA VAL A 80 11.79 -8.36 0.14
C VAL A 80 11.79 -7.01 -0.56
N THR A 81 10.74 -6.76 -1.34
CA THR A 81 10.46 -5.42 -1.87
C THR A 81 9.63 -4.66 -0.85
N VAL A 82 10.06 -3.45 -0.52
CA VAL A 82 9.34 -2.54 0.35
C VAL A 82 8.95 -1.31 -0.45
N ILE A 83 7.67 -0.96 -0.40
CA ILE A 83 7.10 0.22 -1.04
C ILE A 83 6.39 1.01 0.05
N SER A 84 6.76 2.27 0.24
CA SER A 84 6.06 3.19 1.13
C SER A 84 5.40 4.30 0.30
N GLN A 85 4.07 4.36 0.34
CA GLN A 85 3.27 5.31 -0.41
C GLN A 85 1.96 5.62 0.34
N HIS A 86 1.49 6.87 0.31
CA HIS A 86 0.23 7.28 0.95
C HIS A 86 0.08 6.82 2.42
N ASN A 87 1.17 6.89 3.20
CA ASN A 87 1.22 6.43 4.60
C ASN A 87 1.02 4.92 4.81
N VAL A 88 1.06 4.13 3.73
CA VAL A 88 1.05 2.67 3.76
C VAL A 88 2.45 2.18 3.43
N THR A 89 2.95 1.24 4.22
CA THR A 89 4.16 0.47 3.88
C THR A 89 3.77 -0.95 3.53
N SER A 90 4.06 -1.33 2.29
CA SER A 90 3.85 -2.65 1.75
C SER A 90 5.16 -3.40 1.62
N TYR A 91 5.14 -4.66 2.04
CA TYR A 91 6.21 -5.62 1.96
C TYR A 91 5.77 -6.75 1.04
N SER A 92 6.63 -7.18 0.13
CA SER A 92 6.34 -8.34 -0.70
C SER A 92 7.56 -9.20 -0.96
N THR A 93 7.33 -10.50 -1.08
CA THR A 93 8.35 -11.47 -1.48
C THR A 93 7.74 -12.53 -2.39
N VAL A 94 8.59 -13.22 -3.14
CA VAL A 94 8.19 -14.28 -4.06
C VAL A 94 8.88 -15.57 -3.63
N ILE A 95 8.08 -16.60 -3.39
CA ILE A 95 8.53 -17.95 -3.12
C ILE A 95 8.42 -18.74 -4.42
N LYS A 96 9.54 -19.29 -4.88
CA LYS A 96 9.56 -20.14 -6.07
C LYS A 96 9.49 -21.59 -5.64
N HIS A 97 8.62 -22.35 -6.28
CA HIS A 97 8.44 -23.78 -6.05
C HIS A 97 9.20 -24.61 -7.10
N LEU A 98 9.49 -25.86 -6.78
CA LEU A 98 10.21 -26.78 -7.67
C LEU A 98 9.44 -27.10 -8.96
N ASP A 99 8.11 -27.07 -8.90
CA ASP A 99 7.21 -27.38 -10.01
C ASP A 99 7.01 -26.20 -10.98
N ARG A 100 7.82 -25.13 -10.85
CA ARG A 100 7.71 -23.86 -11.59
C ARG A 100 6.51 -23.00 -11.20
N SER A 101 5.72 -23.41 -10.20
CA SER A 101 4.74 -22.52 -9.58
C SER A 101 5.45 -21.53 -8.66
N SER A 102 4.75 -20.48 -8.22
CA SER A 102 5.30 -19.50 -7.28
C SER A 102 4.18 -18.90 -6.45
N ASP A 103 4.49 -18.56 -5.20
CA ASP A 103 3.60 -17.79 -4.35
C ASP A 103 4.17 -16.39 -4.15
N VAL A 104 3.30 -15.39 -4.22
CA VAL A 104 3.61 -14.00 -3.91
C VAL A 104 2.95 -13.67 -2.59
N LEU A 105 3.76 -13.31 -1.60
CA LEU A 105 3.29 -12.84 -0.31
C LEU A 105 3.29 -11.32 -0.31
N VAL A 106 2.21 -10.74 0.17
CA VAL A 106 2.09 -9.28 0.35
C VAL A 106 1.54 -8.99 1.73
N TYR A 107 2.17 -8.05 2.41
CA TYR A 107 1.73 -7.51 3.69
C TYR A 107 1.79 -6.00 3.64
N SER A 108 0.70 -5.33 3.96
CA SER A 108 0.61 -3.88 4.02
C SER A 108 0.18 -3.44 5.40
N VAL A 109 0.80 -2.38 5.90
CA VAL A 109 0.47 -1.75 7.18
C VAL A 109 0.42 -0.25 7.00
N ASP A 110 -0.63 0.39 7.53
CA ASP A 110 -0.74 1.84 7.57
C ASP A 110 -0.13 2.43 8.85
N ASN A 111 -0.12 3.76 8.94
CA ASN A 111 0.37 4.50 10.10
C ASN A 111 -0.52 4.35 11.35
N GLU A 112 -1.75 3.87 11.22
CA GLU A 112 -2.67 3.56 12.31
C GLU A 112 -2.55 2.10 12.78
N ASN A 113 -1.55 1.36 12.29
CA ASN A 113 -1.33 -0.07 12.51
C ASN A 113 -2.45 -0.99 12.00
N LYS A 114 -3.35 -0.50 11.13
CA LYS A 114 -4.24 -1.40 10.40
C LYS A 114 -3.42 -2.11 9.35
N SER A 115 -3.61 -3.42 9.26
CA SER A 115 -2.82 -4.25 8.36
C SER A 115 -3.67 -5.25 7.59
N ILE A 116 -3.18 -5.61 6.41
CA ILE A 116 -3.76 -6.63 5.55
C ILE A 116 -2.62 -7.43 4.94
N GLY A 117 -2.82 -8.75 4.88
CA GLY A 117 -1.87 -9.61 4.20
C GLY A 117 -2.59 -10.65 3.36
N PHE A 118 -2.01 -10.96 2.21
CA PHE A 118 -2.56 -11.92 1.26
C PHE A 118 -1.45 -12.68 0.55
N THR A 119 -1.82 -13.86 0.07
CA THR A 119 -0.96 -14.73 -0.72
C THR A 119 -1.61 -14.93 -2.09
N ALA A 120 -0.87 -14.70 -3.16
CA ALA A 120 -1.31 -14.97 -4.52
C ALA A 120 -0.48 -16.11 -5.10
N GLN A 121 -1.14 -17.14 -5.64
CA GLN A 121 -0.48 -18.28 -6.25
C GLN A 121 -0.43 -18.13 -7.77
N TYR A 122 0.75 -18.29 -8.35
CA TYR A 122 0.98 -18.43 -9.77
C TYR A 122 1.24 -19.89 -10.13
N LYS A 123 0.43 -20.43 -11.05
CA LYS A 123 0.63 -21.75 -11.67
C LYS A 123 0.79 -21.57 -13.17
N PRO A 124 1.92 -21.99 -13.77
CA PRO A 124 2.13 -21.87 -15.20
C PRO A 124 1.14 -22.74 -15.99
N ALA A 125 0.72 -22.25 -17.15
CA ALA A 125 -0.12 -23.02 -18.07
C ALA A 125 0.61 -24.30 -18.50
N GLY A 126 -0.04 -25.46 -18.35
CA GLY A 126 0.52 -26.76 -18.75
C GLY A 126 1.28 -27.52 -17.65
N LEU A 127 1.18 -27.14 -16.37
CA LEU A 127 1.71 -27.93 -15.23
C LEU A 127 1.27 -29.41 -15.27
N ASN A 128 0.06 -29.68 -15.76
CA ASN A 128 -0.52 -31.02 -15.86
C ASN A 128 -0.18 -31.78 -17.16
N LYS A 129 0.58 -31.18 -18.09
CA LYS A 129 1.10 -31.94 -19.25
C LYS A 129 2.28 -32.76 -18.77
N LYS A 130 2.07 -34.07 -18.56
CA LYS A 130 3.14 -35.06 -18.42
C LYS A 130 4.20 -34.77 -19.48
N LEU A 131 5.40 -34.37 -19.05
CA LEU A 131 6.57 -34.39 -19.90
C LEU A 131 6.77 -35.86 -20.29
N SER A 132 6.33 -36.20 -21.50
CA SER A 132 6.64 -37.50 -22.10
C SER A 132 8.09 -37.38 -22.57
N TYR A 133 9.00 -37.95 -21.79
CA TYR A 133 10.37 -38.22 -22.22
C TYR A 133 10.39 -39.51 -23.03
#